data_AF-A0A8S9HUE5-F1
#
_entry.id   AF-A0A8S9HUE5-F1
#
_cell.length_a   1.000
_cell.length_b   1.000
_cell.length_c   1.000
_cell.angle_alpha   90.00
_cell.angle_beta   90.00
_cell.angle_gamma   90.00
#
_symmetry.space_group_name_H-M   'P 1'
#
loop_
_entity.id
_entity.type
_entity.pdbx_description
1 polymer ?
#
loop_
_entity_poly.entity_id
_entity_poly.type
_entity_poly.pdbx_seq_one_letter_code
_entity_poly.pdbx_strand_id
1 'polypeptide(L)'
;MQVAANMSVFERACDFFFRHAAQLSGVPLRMAERGRRHFPLTKSQNAAEDTLSGLLKKKIDGFMTLIENVNWTSDDVPQGGNEYMNEVIIYLETLVSTAQQILPAKVLKRVLRDVLAHISERIVGTLCGDIVKRLSMAAIKGVDVDIQLLESFTEQLKPLLTDREAKEMKTAFVEMRQLINLLLSSHPENFVNPVIRERSYNALDYRKVAAVSEKLRDPSDSIFGTFGTRGSRQNPKNKSLDTLIKRLKDVS
;
A
#
# COMPACT_ATOMS: atom_id res chain seq x y z
N MET A 1 1.24 -14.06 16.71
CA MET A 1 0.55 -13.03 17.53
C MET A 1 0.88 -13.16 19.00
N GLN A 2 0.62 -14.30 19.64
CA GLN A 2 0.86 -14.49 21.08
C GLN A 2 2.29 -14.15 21.54
N VAL A 3 3.32 -14.55 20.77
CA VAL A 3 4.71 -14.17 21.08
C VAL A 3 4.90 -12.65 21.09
N ALA A 4 4.37 -11.93 20.11
CA ALA A 4 4.45 -10.47 20.04
C ALA A 4 3.65 -9.80 21.18
N ALA A 5 2.50 -10.35 21.56
CA ALA A 5 1.73 -9.88 22.70
C ALA A 5 2.51 -10.04 24.02
N ASN A 6 3.10 -11.22 24.22
CA ASN A 6 3.89 -11.56 25.42
C ASN A 6 5.10 -10.65 25.58
N MET A 7 5.65 -10.05 24.52
CA MET A 7 6.76 -9.09 24.65
C MET A 7 6.40 -7.87 25.51
N SER A 8 5.16 -7.40 25.46
CA SER A 8 4.69 -6.31 26.35
C SER A 8 4.56 -6.74 27.81
N VAL A 9 4.26 -8.03 28.04
CA VAL A 9 4.22 -8.62 29.38
C VAL A 9 5.64 -8.78 29.92
N PHE A 10 6.57 -9.26 29.09
CA PHE A 10 7.98 -9.37 29.45
C PHE A 10 8.64 -8.01 29.69
N GLU A 11 8.23 -6.97 28.98
CA GLU A 11 8.65 -5.58 29.27
C GLU A 11 8.33 -5.19 30.71
N ARG A 12 7.08 -5.39 31.13
CA ARG A 12 6.66 -5.15 32.52
C ARG A 12 7.37 -6.06 33.51
N ALA A 13 7.55 -7.34 33.17
CA ALA A 13 8.26 -8.28 34.04
C ALA A 13 9.73 -7.87 34.25
N CYS A 14 10.39 -7.40 33.20
CA CYS A 14 11.76 -6.85 33.29
C CYS A 14 11.80 -5.61 34.19
N ASP A 15 10.78 -4.73 34.12
CA ASP A 15 10.68 -3.57 35.02
C ASP A 15 10.57 -4.01 36.49
N PHE A 16 9.72 -4.99 36.80
CA PHE A 16 9.57 -5.52 38.15
C PHE A 16 10.85 -6.19 38.65
N PHE A 17 11.44 -7.06 37.82
CA PHE A 17 12.69 -7.74 38.15
C PHE A 17 13.81 -6.74 38.44
N PHE A 18 13.93 -5.71 37.62
CA PHE A 18 14.92 -4.66 37.81
C PHE A 18 14.76 -3.93 39.14
N ARG A 19 13.53 -3.50 39.48
CA ARG A 19 13.26 -2.83 40.76
C ARG A 19 13.54 -3.72 41.95
N HIS A 20 13.18 -5.00 41.85
CA HIS A 20 13.43 -5.98 42.91
C HIS A 20 14.93 -6.24 43.10
N ALA A 21 15.68 -6.39 42.01
CA ALA A 21 17.14 -6.55 42.07
C ALA A 21 17.83 -5.33 42.69
N ALA A 22 17.38 -4.11 42.37
CA ALA A 22 17.90 -2.88 42.97
C ALA A 22 17.65 -2.84 44.49
N GLN A 23 16.44 -3.22 44.93
CA GLN A 23 16.08 -3.31 46.35
C GLN A 23 16.95 -4.31 47.10
N LEU A 24 17.14 -5.52 46.56
CA LEU A 24 18.00 -6.54 47.18
C LEU A 24 19.47 -6.13 47.23
N SER A 25 19.92 -5.31 46.27
CA SER A 25 21.30 -4.82 46.20
C SER A 25 21.55 -3.56 47.04
N GLY A 26 20.54 -3.04 47.75
CA GLY A 26 20.65 -1.80 48.53
C GLY A 26 20.86 -0.54 47.69
N VAL A 27 20.62 -0.60 46.37
CA VAL A 27 20.78 0.54 45.47
C VAL A 27 19.49 1.37 45.45
N PRO A 28 19.54 2.69 45.71
CA PRO A 28 18.36 3.53 45.63
C PRO A 28 17.72 3.47 44.23
N LEU A 29 16.40 3.23 44.14
CA LEU A 29 15.69 3.08 42.86
C LEU A 29 15.96 4.26 41.91
N ARG A 30 16.01 5.48 42.42
CA ARG A 30 16.30 6.69 41.62
C ARG A 30 17.68 6.65 40.94
N MET A 31 18.66 6.01 41.57
CA MET A 31 20.00 5.83 40.97
C MET A 31 20.00 4.71 39.94
N ALA A 32 19.29 3.61 40.23
CA ALA A 32 19.13 2.50 39.30
C ALA A 32 18.39 2.95 38.01
N GLU A 33 17.30 3.70 38.15
CA GLU A 33 16.49 4.20 37.04
C GLU A 33 17.26 5.22 36.16
N ARG A 34 18.18 6.01 36.72
CA ARG A 34 19.04 6.94 35.95
C ARG A 34 19.96 6.25 34.95
N GLY A 35 20.35 5.00 35.21
CA GLY A 35 21.17 4.19 34.29
C GLY A 35 20.37 3.54 33.16
N ARG A 36 19.03 3.64 33.21
CA ARG A 36 18.14 2.92 32.30
C ARG A 36 18.11 3.58 30.93
N ARG A 37 18.65 2.90 29.91
CA ARG A 37 18.66 3.42 28.53
C ARG A 37 17.66 2.72 27.61
N HIS A 38 17.27 1.46 27.87
CA HIS A 38 16.34 0.74 26.98
C HIS A 38 15.72 -0.52 27.60
N PHE A 39 14.59 -0.98 27.04
CA PHE A 39 14.03 -2.29 27.34
C PHE A 39 15.02 -3.39 26.86
N PRO A 40 15.48 -4.31 27.73
CA PRO A 40 16.53 -5.26 27.36
C PRO A 40 16.17 -6.19 26.19
N LEU A 41 14.89 -6.48 25.99
CA LEU A 41 14.42 -7.39 24.93
C LEU A 41 13.86 -6.67 23.71
N THR A 42 14.18 -5.38 23.49
CA THR A 42 13.65 -4.67 22.31
C THR A 42 14.06 -5.31 20.99
N LYS A 43 15.26 -5.92 20.92
CA LYS A 43 15.65 -6.70 19.72
C LYS A 43 14.68 -7.87 19.47
N SER A 44 14.35 -8.62 20.52
CA SER A 44 13.40 -9.74 20.45
C SER A 44 11.97 -9.26 20.16
N GLN A 45 11.57 -8.12 20.71
CA GLN A 45 10.29 -7.48 20.43
C GLN A 45 10.17 -7.11 18.95
N ASN A 46 11.16 -6.40 18.41
CA ASN A 46 11.21 -6.06 16.98
C ASN A 46 11.20 -7.31 16.11
N ALA A 47 12.01 -8.32 16.44
CA ALA A 47 12.03 -9.58 15.68
C ALA A 47 10.66 -10.30 15.69
N ALA A 48 9.95 -10.30 16.82
CA ALA A 48 8.62 -10.90 16.92
C ALA A 48 7.58 -10.12 16.10
N GLU A 49 7.64 -8.79 16.11
CA GLU A 49 6.78 -7.92 15.29
C GLU A 49 7.06 -8.08 13.80
N ASP A 50 8.33 -8.11 13.40
CA ASP A 50 8.76 -8.27 12.00
C ASP A 50 8.38 -9.67 11.48
N THR A 51 8.53 -10.72 12.30
CA THR A 51 8.09 -12.07 11.97
C THR A 51 6.56 -12.13 11.79
N LEU A 52 5.80 -11.48 12.68
CA LEU A 52 4.34 -11.39 12.56
C LEU A 52 3.95 -10.67 11.26
N SER A 53 4.57 -9.52 10.99
CA SER A 53 4.36 -8.74 9.77
C SER A 53 4.64 -9.59 8.53
N GLY A 54 5.78 -10.28 8.48
CA GLY A 54 6.15 -11.16 7.36
C GLY A 54 5.17 -12.32 7.12
N LEU A 55 4.68 -12.96 8.20
CA LEU A 55 3.69 -14.04 8.08
C LEU A 55 2.35 -13.53 7.54
N LEU A 56 1.91 -12.35 7.98
CA LEU A 56 0.67 -11.74 7.50
C LEU A 56 0.80 -11.31 6.03
N LYS A 57 1.92 -10.70 5.65
CA LYS A 57 2.22 -10.37 4.24
C LYS A 57 2.20 -11.61 3.36
N LYS A 58 2.82 -12.71 3.79
CA LYS A 58 2.78 -13.99 3.07
C LYS A 58 1.36 -14.54 2.94
N LYS A 59 0.51 -14.37 3.96
CA LYS A 59 -0.89 -14.79 3.89
C LYS A 59 -1.68 -13.94 2.90
N ILE A 60 -1.49 -12.62 2.93
CA ILE A 60 -2.03 -11.68 1.94
C ILE A 60 -1.58 -12.05 0.53
N ASP A 61 -0.30 -12.36 0.33
CA ASP A 61 0.23 -12.75 -0.97
C ASP A 61 -0.51 -13.96 -1.57
N GLY A 62 -0.98 -14.88 -0.72
CA GLY A 62 -1.80 -16.01 -1.14
C GLY A 62 -3.19 -15.63 -1.66
N PHE A 63 -3.79 -14.54 -1.17
CA PHE A 63 -5.03 -13.99 -1.75
C PHE A 63 -4.74 -13.16 -3.00
N MET A 64 -3.63 -12.42 -2.98
CA MET A 64 -3.19 -11.59 -4.10
C MET A 64 -2.84 -12.40 -5.36
N THR A 65 -2.66 -13.72 -5.30
CA THR A 65 -2.50 -14.54 -6.52
C THR A 65 -3.73 -14.49 -7.43
N LEU A 66 -4.92 -14.24 -6.85
CA LEU A 66 -6.16 -14.07 -7.62
C LEU A 66 -6.14 -12.85 -8.55
N ILE A 67 -5.18 -11.93 -8.37
CA ILE A 67 -4.98 -10.79 -9.27
C ILE A 67 -4.67 -11.22 -10.72
N GLU A 68 -4.13 -12.43 -10.90
CA GLU A 68 -3.83 -13.01 -12.21
C GLU A 68 -5.10 -13.35 -13.00
N ASN A 69 -6.24 -13.53 -12.31
CA ASN A 69 -7.54 -13.81 -12.93
C ASN A 69 -8.30 -12.55 -13.36
N VAL A 70 -7.78 -11.35 -13.03
CA VAL A 70 -8.42 -10.08 -13.38
C VAL A 70 -8.34 -9.85 -14.88
N ASN A 71 -9.48 -9.53 -15.50
CA ASN A 71 -9.53 -9.14 -16.90
C ASN A 71 -9.13 -7.66 -17.08
N TRP A 72 -7.85 -7.41 -17.31
CA TRP A 72 -7.27 -6.08 -17.51
C TRP A 72 -7.72 -5.37 -18.80
N THR A 73 -8.42 -6.06 -19.69
CA THR A 73 -8.91 -5.54 -20.97
C THR A 73 -10.44 -5.44 -21.05
N SER A 74 -11.14 -5.70 -19.94
CA SER A 74 -12.60 -5.53 -19.87
C SER A 74 -13.00 -4.07 -20.11
N ASP A 75 -14.14 -3.84 -20.76
CA ASP A 75 -14.76 -2.52 -20.87
C ASP A 75 -15.68 -2.19 -19.68
N ASP A 76 -16.05 -3.22 -18.91
CA ASP A 76 -16.91 -3.08 -17.74
C ASP A 76 -16.09 -2.89 -16.47
N VAL A 77 -16.53 -1.95 -15.63
CA VAL A 77 -15.97 -1.74 -14.29
C VAL A 77 -16.58 -2.79 -13.35
N PRO A 78 -15.76 -3.56 -12.61
CA PRO A 78 -16.27 -4.56 -11.68
C PRO A 78 -17.14 -3.89 -10.61
N GLN A 79 -18.35 -4.41 -10.41
CA GLN A 79 -19.23 -3.97 -9.33
C GLN A 79 -18.79 -4.63 -8.01
N GLY A 80 -18.38 -3.81 -7.03
CA GLY A 80 -17.96 -4.32 -5.72
C GLY A 80 -16.50 -4.76 -5.63
N GLY A 81 -15.62 -4.23 -6.50
CA GLY A 81 -14.18 -4.53 -6.47
C GLY A 81 -13.84 -5.89 -7.09
N ASN A 82 -12.54 -6.13 -7.28
CA ASN A 82 -12.03 -7.39 -7.79
C ASN A 82 -12.02 -8.47 -6.70
N GLU A 83 -12.16 -9.74 -7.11
CA GLU A 83 -12.23 -10.90 -6.20
C GLU A 83 -11.07 -10.96 -5.22
N TYR A 84 -9.83 -10.73 -5.69
CA TYR A 84 -8.64 -10.73 -4.83
C TYR A 84 -8.74 -9.69 -3.69
N MET A 85 -9.33 -8.53 -3.98
CA MET A 85 -9.46 -7.46 -3.00
C MET A 85 -10.52 -7.80 -1.96
N ASN A 86 -11.63 -8.40 -2.39
CA ASN A 86 -12.68 -8.84 -1.48
C ASN A 86 -12.16 -9.87 -0.46
N GLU A 87 -11.38 -10.85 -0.92
CA GLU A 87 -10.72 -11.82 -0.02
C GLU A 87 -9.73 -11.15 0.94
N VAL A 88 -8.95 -10.18 0.45
CA VAL A 88 -8.03 -9.39 1.28
C VAL A 88 -8.79 -8.62 2.36
N ILE A 89 -9.88 -7.94 2.03
CA ILE A 89 -10.69 -7.18 2.98
C ILE A 89 -11.30 -8.10 4.05
N ILE A 90 -11.93 -9.20 3.65
CA ILE A 90 -12.51 -10.19 4.57
C ILE A 90 -11.45 -10.70 5.56
N TYR A 91 -10.25 -11.01 5.04
CA TYR A 91 -9.14 -11.44 5.88
C TYR A 91 -8.68 -10.34 6.84
N LEU A 92 -8.52 -9.10 6.36
CA LEU A 92 -8.10 -7.96 7.19
C LEU A 92 -9.10 -7.65 8.30
N GLU A 93 -10.40 -7.69 8.03
CA GLU A 93 -11.46 -7.51 9.04
C GLU A 93 -11.40 -8.60 10.12
N THR A 94 -11.31 -9.87 9.69
CA THR A 94 -11.20 -11.02 10.60
C THR A 94 -9.92 -10.94 11.45
N LEU A 95 -8.81 -10.55 10.81
CA LEU A 95 -7.50 -10.36 11.43
C LEU A 95 -7.58 -9.28 12.51
N VAL A 96 -8.13 -8.11 12.18
CA VAL A 96 -8.24 -6.99 13.13
C VAL A 96 -9.08 -7.37 14.34
N SER A 97 -10.25 -7.99 14.13
CA SER A 97 -11.13 -8.45 15.21
C SER A 97 -10.39 -9.36 16.20
N THR A 98 -9.64 -10.33 15.68
CA THR A 98 -8.86 -11.26 16.51
C THR A 98 -7.65 -10.58 17.16
N ALA A 99 -6.92 -9.77 16.40
CA ALA A 99 -5.66 -9.19 16.82
C ALA A 99 -5.83 -8.09 17.86
N GLN A 100 -6.96 -7.36 17.87
CA GLN A 100 -7.27 -6.39 18.92
C GLN A 100 -7.37 -7.02 20.32
N GLN A 101 -7.82 -8.27 20.40
CA GLN A 101 -7.96 -8.97 21.68
C GLN A 101 -6.62 -9.48 22.22
N ILE A 102 -5.62 -9.64 21.35
CA ILE A 102 -4.36 -10.31 21.67
C ILE A 102 -3.20 -9.32 21.70
N LEU A 103 -3.12 -8.42 20.71
CA LEU A 103 -1.97 -7.55 20.50
C LEU A 103 -2.12 -6.21 21.22
N PRO A 104 -1.02 -5.66 21.76
CA PRO A 104 -0.97 -4.27 22.16
C PRO A 104 -1.29 -3.35 20.97
N ALA A 105 -2.06 -2.28 21.22
CA ALA A 105 -2.51 -1.37 20.17
C ALA A 105 -1.38 -0.84 19.28
N LYS A 106 -0.22 -0.51 19.87
CA LYS A 106 0.97 -0.04 19.13
C LYS A 106 1.48 -1.09 18.13
N VAL A 107 1.51 -2.36 18.54
CA VAL A 107 1.96 -3.48 17.70
C VAL A 107 0.98 -3.71 16.56
N LEU A 108 -0.32 -3.75 16.88
CA LEU A 108 -1.38 -3.92 15.88
C LEU A 108 -1.29 -2.85 14.78
N LYS A 109 -1.17 -1.58 15.17
CA LYS A 109 -1.10 -0.45 14.23
C LYS A 109 0.12 -0.52 13.31
N ARG A 110 1.30 -0.81 13.87
CA ARG A 110 2.54 -0.96 13.10
C ARG A 110 2.40 -2.09 12.06
N VAL A 111 1.94 -3.25 12.51
CA VAL A 111 1.76 -4.43 11.66
C VAL A 111 0.73 -4.16 10.56
N LEU A 112 -0.42 -3.56 10.89
CA LEU A 112 -1.44 -3.21 9.88
C LEU A 112 -0.90 -2.24 8.83
N ARG A 113 -0.20 -1.19 9.25
CA ARG A 113 0.43 -0.25 8.31
C ARG A 113 1.38 -0.96 7.36
N ASP A 114 2.23 -1.83 7.88
CA ASP A 114 3.21 -2.57 7.06
C ASP A 114 2.53 -3.54 6.08
N VAL A 115 1.40 -4.15 6.48
CA VAL A 115 0.59 -5.01 5.61
C VAL A 115 -0.14 -4.21 4.53
N LEU A 116 -0.74 -3.07 4.87
CA LEU A 116 -1.41 -2.19 3.90
C LEU A 116 -0.43 -1.62 2.86
N ALA A 117 0.75 -1.21 3.30
CA ALA A 117 1.81 -0.77 2.40
C ALA A 117 2.23 -1.89 1.44
N HIS A 118 2.37 -3.13 1.94
CA HIS A 118 2.68 -4.30 1.12
C HIS A 118 1.60 -4.59 0.08
N ILE A 119 0.31 -4.51 0.43
CA ILE A 119 -0.81 -4.68 -0.52
C ILE A 119 -0.69 -3.64 -1.64
N SER A 120 -0.49 -2.38 -1.28
CA SER A 120 -0.35 -1.27 -2.22
C SER A 120 0.83 -1.47 -3.18
N GLU A 121 2.00 -1.84 -2.63
CA GLU A 121 3.20 -2.15 -3.41
C GLU A 121 2.97 -3.32 -4.38
N ARG A 122 2.27 -4.38 -3.94
CA ARG A 122 1.96 -5.54 -4.78
C ARG A 122 1.06 -5.17 -5.96
N ILE A 123 0.02 -4.36 -5.75
CA ILE A 123 -0.87 -3.94 -6.85
C ILE A 123 -0.11 -3.06 -7.84
N VAL A 124 0.64 -2.05 -7.36
CA VAL A 124 1.48 -1.20 -8.24
C VAL A 124 2.50 -2.07 -9.00
N GLY A 125 3.12 -3.03 -8.32
CA GLY A 125 4.05 -3.98 -8.90
C GLY A 125 3.42 -4.83 -10.00
N THR A 126 2.20 -5.32 -9.81
CA THR A 126 1.45 -6.07 -10.83
C THR A 126 1.14 -5.20 -12.04
N LEU A 127 0.70 -3.95 -11.84
CA LEU A 127 0.45 -3.01 -12.94
C LEU A 127 1.72 -2.70 -13.74
N CYS A 128 2.88 -2.63 -13.07
CA CYS A 128 4.18 -2.40 -13.71
C CYS A 128 4.76 -3.67 -14.35
N GLY A 129 4.47 -4.86 -13.83
CA GLY A 129 5.05 -6.13 -14.24
C GLY A 129 4.41 -6.81 -15.45
N ASP A 130 4.98 -7.93 -15.90
CA ASP A 130 4.63 -8.57 -17.18
C ASP A 130 3.28 -9.31 -17.18
N ILE A 131 2.67 -9.50 -16.00
CA ILE A 131 1.34 -10.08 -15.84
C ILE A 131 0.31 -9.22 -16.60
N VAL A 132 0.42 -7.90 -16.46
CA VAL A 132 -0.45 -6.94 -17.16
C VAL A 132 0.26 -6.48 -18.42
N LYS A 133 -0.15 -7.03 -19.58
CA LYS A 133 0.38 -6.61 -20.89
C LYS A 133 -0.37 -5.44 -21.50
N ARG A 134 -1.66 -5.34 -21.21
CA ARG A 134 -2.57 -4.30 -21.71
C ARG A 134 -3.53 -3.93 -20.59
N LEU A 135 -3.91 -2.66 -20.56
CA LEU A 135 -4.74 -2.10 -19.51
C LEU A 135 -5.84 -1.25 -20.15
N SER A 136 -7.09 -1.54 -19.83
CA SER A 136 -8.23 -0.71 -20.21
C SER A 136 -8.48 0.38 -19.17
N MET A 137 -9.20 1.44 -19.58
CA MET A 137 -9.64 2.48 -18.65
C MET A 137 -10.60 1.93 -17.59
N ALA A 138 -11.41 0.93 -17.93
CA ALA A 138 -12.33 0.29 -17.00
C ALA A 138 -11.59 -0.53 -15.94
N ALA A 139 -10.48 -1.20 -16.32
CA ALA A 139 -9.62 -1.89 -15.37
C ALA A 139 -8.98 -0.94 -14.36
N ILE A 140 -8.53 0.26 -14.79
CA ILE A 140 -8.01 1.29 -13.86
C ILE A 140 -9.10 1.75 -12.88
N LYS A 141 -10.34 1.94 -13.37
CA LYS A 141 -11.47 2.25 -12.48
C LYS A 141 -11.80 1.10 -11.54
N GLY A 142 -11.61 -0.16 -11.95
CA GLY A 142 -11.71 -1.32 -11.07
C GLY A 142 -10.68 -1.27 -9.94
N VAL A 143 -9.42 -0.95 -10.25
CA VAL A 143 -8.38 -0.74 -9.23
C VAL A 143 -8.71 0.46 -8.32
N ASP A 144 -9.32 1.52 -8.86
CA ASP A 144 -9.81 2.64 -8.05
C ASP A 144 -10.84 2.20 -7.00
N VAL A 145 -11.78 1.34 -7.38
CA VAL A 145 -12.75 0.72 -6.46
C VAL A 145 -12.02 -0.13 -5.41
N ASP A 146 -11.04 -0.93 -5.80
CA ASP A 146 -10.26 -1.76 -4.87
C ASP A 146 -9.56 -0.90 -3.79
N ILE A 147 -8.98 0.24 -4.17
CA ILE A 147 -8.34 1.15 -3.20
C ILE A 147 -9.36 1.89 -2.34
N GLN A 148 -10.53 2.22 -2.88
CA GLN A 148 -11.62 2.76 -2.07
C GLN A 148 -12.10 1.76 -1.01
N LEU A 149 -12.11 0.45 -1.30
CA LEU A 149 -12.40 -0.59 -0.29
C LEU A 149 -11.34 -0.59 0.83
N LEU A 150 -10.05 -0.54 0.49
CA LEU A 150 -8.97 -0.46 1.48
C LEU A 150 -9.03 0.83 2.31
N GLU A 151 -9.32 1.96 1.68
CA GLU A 151 -9.51 3.22 2.40
C GLU A 151 -10.72 3.17 3.34
N SER A 152 -11.83 2.60 2.89
CA SER A 152 -13.03 2.39 3.72
C SER A 152 -12.72 1.53 4.93
N PHE A 153 -11.96 0.44 4.74
CA PHE A 153 -11.45 -0.38 5.83
C PHE A 153 -10.59 0.45 6.81
N THR A 154 -9.67 1.29 6.33
CA THR A 154 -8.88 2.14 7.24
C THR A 154 -9.69 3.21 7.97
N GLU A 155 -10.75 3.74 7.36
CA GLU A 155 -11.67 4.67 8.04
C GLU A 155 -12.46 3.98 9.15
N GLN A 156 -12.83 2.71 8.99
CA GLN A 156 -13.46 1.92 10.06
C GLN A 156 -12.51 1.72 11.26
N LEU A 157 -11.19 1.74 11.05
CA LEU A 157 -10.20 1.65 12.13
C LEU A 157 -10.00 2.96 12.88
N LYS A 158 -10.47 4.10 12.35
CA LYS A 158 -10.24 5.44 12.92
C LYS A 158 -10.57 5.58 14.41
N PRO A 159 -11.64 4.97 14.97
CA PRO A 159 -11.92 5.03 16.41
C PRO A 159 -10.80 4.46 17.30
N LEU A 160 -9.90 3.65 16.73
CA LEU A 160 -8.79 2.99 17.43
C LEU A 160 -7.45 3.72 17.21
N LEU A 161 -7.46 4.78 16.40
CA LEU A 161 -6.29 5.51 15.94
C LEU A 161 -6.35 6.96 16.41
N THR A 162 -5.20 7.52 16.72
CA THR A 162 -5.03 8.97 16.79
C THR A 162 -5.04 9.55 15.37
N ASP A 163 -5.32 10.85 15.23
CA ASP A 163 -5.30 11.52 13.92
C ASP A 163 -3.96 11.35 13.19
N ARG A 164 -2.87 11.36 13.95
CA ARG A 164 -1.52 11.11 13.42
C ARG A 164 -1.40 9.70 12.85
N GLU A 165 -1.83 8.69 13.58
CA GLU A 165 -1.74 7.29 13.15
C GLU A 165 -2.64 7.01 11.95
N ALA A 166 -3.85 7.61 11.92
CA ALA A 166 -4.73 7.54 10.76
C ALA A 166 -4.07 8.15 9.51
N LYS A 167 -3.41 9.31 9.67
CA LYS A 167 -2.64 9.94 8.58
C LYS A 167 -1.47 9.07 8.13
N GLU A 168 -0.75 8.44 9.06
CA GLU A 168 0.34 7.51 8.76
C GLU A 168 -0.17 6.28 7.99
N MET A 169 -1.32 5.70 8.34
CA MET A 169 -1.90 4.59 7.55
C MET A 169 -2.23 4.99 6.12
N LYS A 170 -2.80 6.19 5.92
CA LYS A 170 -3.10 6.71 4.58
C LYS A 170 -1.87 6.84 3.68
N THR A 171 -0.67 6.99 4.25
CA THR A 171 0.57 7.06 3.46
C THR A 171 0.80 5.78 2.63
N ALA A 172 0.28 4.63 3.07
CA ALA A 172 0.38 3.37 2.34
C ALA A 172 -0.26 3.42 0.94
N PHE A 173 -1.28 4.26 0.75
CA PHE A 173 -2.04 4.34 -0.50
C PHE A 173 -1.61 5.50 -1.41
N VAL A 174 -0.71 6.38 -0.95
CA VAL A 174 -0.37 7.63 -1.66
C VAL A 174 0.17 7.36 -3.06
N GLU A 175 1.11 6.43 -3.22
CA GLU A 175 1.68 6.09 -4.54
C GLU A 175 0.58 5.63 -5.49
N MET A 176 -0.24 4.67 -5.08
CA MET A 176 -1.27 4.13 -5.95
C MET A 176 -2.37 5.14 -6.27
N ARG A 177 -2.80 5.94 -5.28
CA ARG A 177 -3.82 6.98 -5.50
C ARG A 177 -3.31 8.05 -6.46
N GLN A 178 -2.04 8.46 -6.34
CA GLN A 178 -1.41 9.38 -7.29
C GLN A 178 -1.32 8.77 -8.70
N LEU A 179 -0.99 7.48 -8.81
CA LEU A 179 -0.91 6.78 -10.10
C LEU A 179 -2.28 6.72 -10.76
N ILE A 180 -3.32 6.31 -10.03
CA ILE A 180 -4.71 6.26 -10.53
C ILE A 180 -5.16 7.67 -10.94
N ASN A 181 -4.94 8.69 -10.10
CA ASN A 181 -5.32 10.07 -10.43
C ASN A 181 -4.60 10.58 -11.69
N LEU A 182 -3.33 10.20 -11.89
CA LEU A 182 -2.60 10.56 -13.09
C LEU A 182 -3.18 9.90 -14.34
N LEU A 183 -3.43 8.59 -14.27
CA LEU A 183 -3.97 7.81 -15.41
C LEU A 183 -5.42 8.17 -15.73
N LEU A 184 -6.20 8.60 -14.73
CA LEU A 184 -7.58 9.06 -14.90
C LEU A 184 -7.66 10.54 -15.32
N SER A 185 -6.62 11.34 -15.08
CA SER A 185 -6.54 12.77 -15.46
C SER A 185 -6.79 13.01 -16.96
N SER A 186 -7.38 14.17 -17.26
CA SER A 186 -7.50 14.67 -18.64
C SER A 186 -6.16 15.15 -19.21
N HIS A 187 -5.22 15.52 -18.34
CA HIS A 187 -3.92 16.11 -18.69
C HIS A 187 -2.74 15.38 -18.02
N PRO A 188 -2.47 14.10 -18.39
CA PRO A 188 -1.37 13.32 -17.84
C PRO A 188 0.03 13.90 -18.16
N GLU A 189 0.17 14.67 -19.25
CA GLU A 189 1.40 15.33 -19.69
C GLU A 189 1.99 16.31 -18.66
N ASN A 190 1.15 16.81 -17.76
CA ASN A 190 1.54 17.72 -16.68
C ASN A 190 2.46 17.06 -15.64
N PHE A 191 2.52 15.74 -15.60
CA PHE A 191 3.43 15.00 -14.72
C PHE A 191 4.91 15.32 -14.97
N VAL A 192 5.27 15.69 -16.20
CA VAL A 192 6.66 16.04 -16.56
C VAL A 192 7.06 17.40 -15.99
N ASN A 193 6.09 18.25 -15.63
CA ASN A 193 6.37 19.53 -14.99
C ASN A 193 6.85 19.32 -13.54
N PRO A 194 8.08 19.73 -13.18
CA PRO A 194 8.63 19.53 -11.83
C PRO A 194 7.75 20.08 -10.71
N VAL A 195 7.11 21.24 -10.92
CA VAL A 195 6.26 21.90 -9.92
C VAL A 195 4.99 21.11 -9.66
N ILE A 196 4.37 20.58 -10.73
CA ILE A 196 3.15 19.78 -10.62
C ILE A 196 3.47 18.42 -10.01
N ARG A 197 4.60 17.83 -10.38
CA ARG A 197 5.06 16.56 -9.82
C ARG A 197 5.32 16.68 -8.31
N GLU A 198 6.09 17.66 -7.88
CA GLU A 198 6.39 17.87 -6.46
C GLU A 198 5.11 18.11 -5.63
N ARG A 199 4.12 18.79 -6.21
CA ARG A 199 2.86 19.10 -5.52
C ARG A 199 1.86 17.94 -5.48
N SER A 200 1.72 17.18 -6.56
CA SER A 200 0.58 16.27 -6.76
C SER A 200 0.97 14.82 -7.03
N TYR A 201 2.21 14.55 -7.46
CA TYR A 201 2.67 13.24 -7.90
C TYR A 201 4.06 12.89 -7.32
N ASN A 202 4.33 13.35 -6.10
CA ASN A 202 5.65 13.26 -5.46
C ASN A 202 6.06 11.83 -5.08
N ALA A 203 5.12 10.90 -4.95
CA ALA A 203 5.39 9.50 -4.66
C ALA A 203 5.61 8.66 -5.92
N LEU A 204 5.42 9.23 -7.12
CA LEU A 204 5.53 8.50 -8.37
C LEU A 204 6.97 8.52 -8.94
N ASP A 205 7.41 7.33 -9.34
CA ASP A 205 8.62 7.12 -10.13
C ASP A 205 8.32 7.21 -11.64
N TYR A 206 9.20 7.88 -12.38
CA TYR A 206 9.12 8.03 -13.84
C TYR A 206 9.04 6.68 -14.55
N ARG A 207 9.82 5.68 -14.09
CA ARG A 207 9.86 4.36 -14.73
C ARG A 207 8.54 3.60 -14.59
N LYS A 208 7.96 3.62 -13.39
CA LYS A 208 6.65 2.98 -13.12
C LYS A 208 5.54 3.65 -13.93
N VAL A 209 5.52 4.99 -13.97
CA VAL A 209 4.52 5.74 -14.74
C VAL A 209 4.63 5.44 -16.23
N ALA A 210 5.85 5.39 -16.78
CA ALA A 210 6.08 5.05 -18.18
C ALA A 210 5.57 3.63 -18.50
N ALA A 211 5.96 2.63 -17.69
CA ALA A 211 5.55 1.24 -17.88
C ALA A 211 4.02 1.05 -17.86
N VAL A 212 3.31 1.72 -16.93
CA VAL A 212 1.85 1.60 -16.85
C VAL A 212 1.15 2.41 -17.96
N SER A 213 1.67 3.58 -18.30
CA SER A 213 1.10 4.43 -19.37
C SER A 213 1.23 3.75 -20.74
N GLU A 214 2.33 3.05 -21.00
CA GLU A 214 2.51 2.28 -22.24
C GLU A 214 1.50 1.14 -22.37
N LYS A 215 1.13 0.49 -21.25
CA LYS A 215 0.13 -0.59 -21.24
C LYS A 215 -1.31 -0.09 -21.43
N LEU A 216 -1.57 1.15 -21.02
CA LEU A 216 -2.87 1.83 -21.21
C LEU A 216 -3.07 2.31 -22.66
N ARG A 217 -2.00 2.36 -23.46
CA ARG A 217 -2.08 2.80 -24.85
C ARG A 217 -2.88 1.83 -25.70
N ASP A 218 -3.94 2.32 -26.33
CA ASP A 218 -4.75 1.54 -27.28
C ASP A 218 -3.95 1.26 -28.58
N PRO A 219 -3.73 -0.02 -28.95
CA PRO A 219 -3.02 -0.37 -30.18
C PRO A 219 -3.89 -0.21 -31.44
N SER A 220 -5.20 -0.08 -31.31
CA SER A 220 -6.13 0.17 -32.43
C SER A 220 -5.84 1.49 -33.14
N ASP A 221 -5.31 2.51 -32.45
CA ASP A 221 -4.87 3.76 -33.07
C ASP A 221 -3.51 3.64 -33.79
N SER A 222 -2.71 2.61 -33.48
CA SER A 222 -1.33 2.45 -33.98
C SER A 222 -1.22 1.58 -35.23
N ILE A 223 -2.15 0.64 -35.46
CA ILE A 223 -2.01 -0.38 -36.53
C ILE A 223 -2.85 -0.04 -37.78
N PHE A 224 -3.89 0.79 -37.65
CA PHE A 224 -4.80 1.11 -38.77
C PHE A 224 -4.66 2.53 -39.36
N GLY A 225 -3.71 3.33 -38.88
CA GLY A 225 -3.49 4.70 -39.38
C GLY A 225 -3.00 4.81 -40.83
N THR A 226 -2.58 3.70 -41.46
CA THR A 226 -1.98 3.71 -42.80
C THR A 226 -2.94 3.36 -43.93
N PHE A 227 -4.14 2.82 -43.65
CA PHE A 227 -5.10 2.45 -44.70
C PHE A 227 -6.55 2.76 -44.30
N GLY A 228 -6.98 3.97 -44.65
CA GLY A 228 -8.38 4.24 -44.99
C GLY A 228 -9.37 4.51 -43.85
N THR A 229 -10.22 5.50 -44.13
CA THR A 229 -11.55 5.75 -43.54
C THR A 229 -11.61 6.69 -42.32
N ARG A 230 -12.00 7.94 -42.62
CA ARG A 230 -12.73 8.90 -41.78
C ARG A 230 -13.58 8.21 -40.70
N GLY A 231 -13.34 8.48 -39.42
CA GLY A 231 -14.39 8.32 -38.41
C GLY A 231 -14.00 8.03 -36.96
N SER A 232 -12.78 7.56 -36.65
CA SER A 232 -12.41 7.39 -35.23
C SER A 232 -12.16 8.74 -34.59
N ARG A 233 -13.04 9.16 -33.68
CA ARG A 233 -12.79 10.30 -32.77
C ARG A 233 -11.53 9.97 -32.00
N GLN A 234 -10.37 10.46 -32.46
CA GLN A 234 -9.11 10.35 -31.72
C GLN A 234 -9.35 10.86 -30.31
N ASN A 235 -9.29 9.96 -29.33
CA ASN A 235 -9.56 10.31 -27.95
C ASN A 235 -8.49 11.33 -27.52
N PRO A 236 -8.84 12.57 -27.16
CA PRO A 236 -7.85 13.60 -26.81
C PRO A 236 -6.94 13.15 -25.66
N LYS A 237 -7.42 12.23 -24.82
CA LYS A 237 -6.66 11.58 -23.76
C LYS A 237 -5.57 10.62 -24.28
N ASN A 238 -5.82 9.90 -25.38
CA ASN A 238 -4.79 9.02 -25.96
C ASN A 238 -3.61 9.86 -26.49
N LYS A 239 -3.90 11.02 -27.09
CA LYS A 239 -2.85 11.96 -27.54
C LYS A 239 -2.02 12.53 -26.38
N SER A 240 -2.65 12.86 -25.26
CA SER A 240 -1.92 13.35 -24.09
C SER A 240 -1.10 12.26 -23.42
N LEU A 241 -1.60 11.03 -23.35
CA LEU A 241 -0.83 9.86 -22.89
C LEU A 241 0.37 9.58 -23.80
N ASP A 242 0.22 9.65 -25.12
CA ASP A 242 1.33 9.50 -26.07
C ASP A 242 2.39 10.59 -25.87
N THR A 243 1.95 11.82 -25.63
CA THR A 243 2.84 12.96 -25.33
C THR A 243 3.59 12.74 -24.01
N LEU A 244 2.91 12.23 -22.99
CA LEU A 244 3.53 11.86 -21.72
C LEU A 244 4.58 10.77 -21.94
N ILE A 245 4.25 9.66 -22.59
CA ILE A 245 5.18 8.54 -22.84
C ILE A 245 6.42 9.02 -23.59
N LYS A 246 6.24 9.85 -24.63
CA LYS A 246 7.37 10.41 -25.39
C LYS A 246 8.28 11.25 -24.51
N ARG A 247 7.72 12.17 -23.72
CA ARG A 247 8.50 13.01 -22.79
C ARG A 247 9.17 12.21 -21.68
N LEU A 248 8.55 11.12 -21.22
CA LEU A 248 9.15 10.24 -20.22
C LEU A 248 10.35 9.47 -20.77
N LYS A 249 10.35 9.13 -22.06
CA LYS A 249 11.51 8.55 -22.75
C LYS A 249 12.65 9.54 -22.92
N ASP A 250 12.35 10.81 -23.13
CA ASP A 250 13.36 11.87 -23.24
C ASP A 250 14.03 12.21 -21.89
N VAL A 251 13.40 11.85 -20.77
CA VAL A 251 13.85 12.14 -19.39
C VAL A 251 14.47 10.91 -18.71
N SER A 252 14.34 9.72 -19.30
CA SER A 252 14.94 8.45 -18.81
C SER A 252 16.36 8.23 -19.32
#